data_AF-A0A7C4IK29-F1
#
_entry.id   AF-A0A7C4IK29-F1
#
_cell.length_a   1.000
_cell.length_b   1.000
_cell.length_c   1.000
_cell.angle_alpha   90.00
_cell.angle_beta   90.00
_cell.angle_gamma   90.00
#
_symmetry.space_group_name_H-M   'P 1'
#
loop_
_entity.id
_entity.type
_entity.pdbx_description
1 polymer ?
#
loop_
_entity_poly.entity_id
_entity_poly.type
_entity_poly.pdbx_seq_one_letter_code
_entity_poly.pdbx_strand_id
1 'polypeptide(L)'
;LDVISGGVALAWATEALEKGIVSEKETIVPLRFGYAEGYKEAMVHLAMGTNEFYQSLSKGTMVAAERYQGKDFACVLGQEMSGYATGETFFISQALGFRHSHLDSAGYSYDQKTEEKNVMKAADFMVKDERGRVFLTSMLACLFARGVYTDELLARCLNSVGYSDLAGNIEGISSHIQRLRWRTRIATGFDPKSVSISKRFTEVVNWKGAIDVEYLNKLKSEYAKRIIDLTVA
;
A
#
# COMPACT_ATOMS: atom_id res chain seq x y z
N LEU A 1 -11.15 13.91 -2.99
CA LEU A 1 -10.96 12.80 -2.02
C LEU A 1 -10.37 11.62 -2.77
N ASP A 2 -9.36 10.96 -2.21
CA ASP A 2 -8.98 9.62 -2.68
C ASP A 2 -10.08 8.63 -2.31
N VAL A 3 -10.58 7.88 -3.30
CA VAL A 3 -11.69 6.95 -3.12
C VAL A 3 -11.30 5.73 -2.29
N ILE A 4 -10.03 5.31 -2.33
CA ILE A 4 -9.55 4.19 -1.51
C ILE A 4 -9.53 4.61 -0.05
N SER A 5 -8.78 5.68 0.25
CA SER A 5 -8.64 6.15 1.63
C SER A 5 -9.96 6.61 2.23
N GLY A 6 -10.79 7.33 1.46
CA GLY A 6 -12.13 7.73 1.90
C GLY A 6 -13.04 6.54 2.18
N GLY A 7 -13.01 5.50 1.34
CA GLY A 7 -13.79 4.29 1.54
C GLY A 7 -13.36 3.51 2.78
N VAL A 8 -12.05 3.33 2.98
CA VAL A 8 -11.51 2.62 4.16
C VAL A 8 -11.78 3.40 5.45
N ALA A 9 -11.63 4.72 5.43
CA ALA A 9 -11.93 5.58 6.57
C ALA A 9 -13.41 5.49 6.99
N LEU A 10 -14.34 5.51 6.02
CA LEU A 10 -15.76 5.35 6.30
C LEU A 10 -16.12 3.92 6.72
N ALA A 11 -15.45 2.90 6.19
CA ALA A 11 -15.63 1.52 6.66
C ALA A 11 -15.17 1.35 8.13
N TRP A 12 -14.05 1.98 8.51
CA TRP A 12 -13.61 2.03 9.91
C TRP A 12 -14.63 2.76 10.79
N ALA A 13 -15.17 3.90 10.33
CA ALA A 13 -16.17 4.66 11.08
C ALA A 13 -17.46 3.84 11.30
N THR A 14 -17.91 3.10 10.28
CA THR A 14 -19.05 2.18 10.38
C THR A 14 -18.80 1.09 11.41
N GLU A 15 -17.65 0.41 11.36
CA GLU A 15 -17.35 -0.64 12.33
C GLU A 15 -17.15 -0.09 13.75
N ALA A 16 -16.56 1.09 13.89
CA ALA A 16 -16.43 1.78 15.17
C ALA A 16 -17.81 2.12 15.76
N LEU A 17 -18.77 2.53 14.92
CA LEU A 17 -20.16 2.77 15.33
C LEU A 17 -20.87 1.46 15.74
N GLU A 18 -20.74 0.38 14.96
CA GLU A 18 -21.31 -0.93 15.28
C GLU A 18 -20.76 -1.51 16.61
N LYS A 19 -19.51 -1.21 16.93
CA LYS A 19 -18.86 -1.62 18.20
C LYS A 19 -19.13 -0.65 19.36
N GLY A 20 -19.85 0.45 19.14
CA GLY A 20 -20.12 1.47 20.16
C GLY A 20 -18.89 2.26 20.61
N ILE A 21 -17.82 2.26 19.80
CA ILE A 21 -16.58 3.02 20.02
C ILE A 21 -16.82 4.51 19.74
N VAL A 22 -17.64 4.79 18.73
CA VAL A 22 -18.23 6.10 18.46
C VAL A 22 -19.74 5.96 18.39
N SER A 23 -20.46 7.08 18.39
CA SER A 23 -21.92 7.15 18.30
C SER A 23 -22.35 8.09 17.17
N GLU A 24 -23.67 8.16 16.92
CA GLU A 24 -24.22 9.12 15.96
C GLU A 24 -24.03 10.59 16.37
N LYS A 25 -23.62 10.86 17.62
CA LYS A 25 -23.18 12.21 18.04
C LYS A 25 -21.90 12.63 17.33
N GLU A 26 -20.97 11.68 17.13
CA GLU A 26 -19.72 11.92 16.40
C GLU A 26 -19.94 11.82 14.89
N THR A 27 -20.60 10.77 14.42
CA THR A 27 -20.72 10.53 12.97
C THR A 27 -21.71 11.47 12.30
N ILE A 28 -22.64 12.08 13.05
CA ILE A 28 -23.72 13.00 12.63
C ILE A 28 -24.63 12.50 11.50
N VAL A 29 -24.35 11.30 10.98
CA VAL A 29 -25.12 10.55 10.00
C VAL A 29 -25.11 9.08 10.40
N PRO A 30 -26.18 8.33 10.11
CA PRO A 30 -26.20 6.89 10.37
C PRO A 30 -25.29 6.15 9.38
N LEU A 31 -24.33 5.40 9.91
CA LEU A 31 -23.40 4.58 9.12
C LEU A 31 -23.70 3.08 9.33
N ARG A 32 -23.97 2.36 8.24
CA ARG A 32 -24.23 0.91 8.26
C ARG A 32 -23.69 0.27 6.99
N PHE A 33 -23.08 -0.92 7.09
CA PHE A 33 -22.67 -1.66 5.89
C PHE A 33 -23.87 -1.92 4.98
N GLY A 34 -23.73 -1.62 3.69
CA GLY A 34 -24.82 -1.71 2.71
C GLY A 34 -25.74 -0.49 2.61
N TYR A 35 -25.61 0.53 3.48
CA TYR A 35 -26.45 1.73 3.44
C TYR A 35 -25.81 2.87 2.64
N ALA A 36 -26.05 2.89 1.33
CA ALA A 36 -25.39 3.82 0.40
C ALA A 36 -25.65 5.32 0.70
N GLU A 37 -26.88 5.69 1.08
CA GLU A 37 -27.21 7.11 1.30
C GLU A 37 -26.43 7.73 2.46
N GLY A 38 -26.27 6.98 3.57
CA GLY A 38 -25.46 7.44 4.70
C GLY A 38 -24.00 7.69 4.32
N TYR A 39 -23.43 6.83 3.45
CA TYR A 39 -22.07 7.04 2.96
C TYR A 39 -21.93 8.26 2.05
N LYS A 40 -22.93 8.55 1.20
CA LYS A 40 -22.90 9.75 0.34
C LYS A 40 -22.85 11.02 1.18
N GLU A 41 -23.65 11.10 2.24
CA GLU A 41 -23.65 12.24 3.16
C GLU A 41 -22.35 12.31 3.98
N ALA A 42 -21.90 11.18 4.53
CA ALA A 42 -20.64 11.08 5.26
C ALA A 42 -19.42 11.51 4.45
N MET A 43 -19.40 11.23 3.14
CA MET A 43 -18.33 11.70 2.25
C MET A 43 -18.24 13.23 2.18
N VAL A 44 -19.37 13.94 2.22
CA VAL A 44 -19.38 15.41 2.27
C VAL A 44 -18.79 15.87 3.61
N HIS A 45 -19.20 15.26 4.71
CA HIS A 45 -18.67 15.61 6.03
C HIS A 45 -17.17 15.32 6.18
N LEU A 46 -16.70 14.20 5.61
CA LEU A 46 -15.30 13.84 5.54
C LEU A 46 -14.50 14.86 4.71
N ALA A 47 -15.03 15.30 3.56
CA ALA A 47 -14.40 16.32 2.72
C ALA A 47 -14.28 17.67 3.44
N MET A 48 -15.30 18.05 4.20
CA MET A 48 -15.39 19.36 4.84
C MET A 48 -14.78 19.38 6.25
N GLY A 49 -14.49 18.23 6.87
CA GLY A 49 -14.10 18.17 8.27
C GLY A 49 -15.14 18.82 9.17
N THR A 50 -16.42 18.46 8.99
CA THR A 50 -17.57 19.21 9.55
C THR A 50 -17.55 19.32 11.09
N ASN A 51 -17.02 18.31 11.76
CA ASN A 51 -16.84 18.30 13.21
C ASN A 51 -15.48 17.67 13.56
N GLU A 52 -15.17 17.60 14.85
CA GLU A 52 -13.90 17.07 15.33
C GLU A 52 -13.63 15.60 14.92
N PHE A 53 -14.69 14.78 14.86
CA PHE A 53 -14.60 13.40 14.39
C PHE A 53 -14.15 13.35 12.93
N TYR A 54 -14.85 14.06 12.03
CA TYR A 54 -14.48 14.11 10.61
C TYR A 54 -13.16 14.85 10.35
N GLN A 55 -12.78 15.83 11.18
CA GLN A 55 -11.44 16.44 11.11
C GLN A 55 -10.35 15.44 11.45
N SER A 56 -10.57 14.58 12.45
CA SER A 56 -9.63 13.52 12.79
C SER A 56 -9.57 12.45 11.70
N LEU A 57 -10.73 12.03 11.19
CA LEU A 57 -10.85 11.00 10.14
C LEU A 57 -10.28 11.47 8.80
N SER A 58 -10.47 12.74 8.43
CA SER A 58 -9.91 13.33 7.20
C SER A 58 -8.38 13.40 7.18
N LYS A 59 -7.73 13.34 8.35
CA LYS A 59 -6.26 13.24 8.48
C LYS A 59 -5.75 11.80 8.32
N GLY A 60 -6.65 10.83 8.22
CA GLY A 60 -6.34 9.41 8.06
C GLY A 60 -6.99 8.54 9.14
N THR A 61 -7.28 7.30 8.78
CA THR A 61 -7.97 6.33 9.64
C THR A 61 -7.21 6.08 10.93
N MET A 62 -5.87 6.00 10.88
CA MET A 62 -5.04 5.80 12.08
C MET A 62 -5.06 7.02 13.02
N VAL A 63 -5.25 8.23 12.50
CA VAL A 63 -5.38 9.44 13.34
C VAL A 63 -6.68 9.39 14.12
N ALA A 64 -7.79 9.02 13.47
CA ALA A 64 -9.05 8.79 14.17
C ALA A 64 -8.95 7.60 15.14
N ALA A 65 -8.31 6.50 14.75
CA ALA A 65 -8.18 5.32 15.60
C ALA A 65 -7.26 5.52 16.82
N GLU A 66 -6.28 6.43 16.75
CA GLU A 66 -5.51 6.85 17.92
C GLU A 66 -6.40 7.55 18.95
N ARG A 67 -7.29 8.42 18.45
CA ARG A 67 -8.14 9.26 19.29
C ARG A 67 -9.33 8.52 19.86
N TYR A 68 -10.00 7.72 19.04
CA TYR A 68 -11.26 7.05 19.35
C TYR A 68 -11.08 5.56 19.63
N GLN A 69 -9.86 5.00 19.54
CA GLN A 69 -9.56 3.56 19.60
C GLN A 69 -9.88 2.81 18.29
N GLY A 70 -9.76 1.48 18.26
CA GLY A 70 -10.08 0.68 17.08
C GLY A 70 -8.94 0.49 16.07
N LYS A 71 -7.68 0.64 16.51
CA LYS A 71 -6.50 0.32 15.68
C LYS A 71 -6.48 -1.14 15.24
N ASP A 72 -7.00 -2.05 16.05
CA ASP A 72 -6.99 -3.49 15.78
C ASP A 72 -7.74 -3.88 14.51
N PHE A 73 -8.81 -3.14 14.17
CA PHE A 73 -9.61 -3.36 12.96
C PHE A 73 -9.35 -2.35 11.84
N ALA A 74 -8.45 -1.39 12.04
CA ALA A 74 -8.10 -0.41 11.02
C ALA A 74 -7.33 -1.08 9.87
N CYS A 75 -7.94 -1.09 8.68
CA CYS A 75 -7.33 -1.61 7.45
C CYS A 75 -6.31 -0.62 6.88
N VAL A 76 -5.22 -0.37 7.61
CA VAL A 76 -4.15 0.56 7.22
C VAL A 76 -2.82 -0.19 7.15
N LEU A 77 -2.15 -0.11 6.01
CA LEU A 77 -0.83 -0.67 5.71
C LEU A 77 0.10 0.48 5.34
N GLY A 78 0.41 1.35 6.31
CA GLY A 78 1.08 2.64 6.10
C GLY A 78 0.16 3.73 5.54
N GLN A 79 -0.62 3.39 4.50
CA GLN A 79 -1.83 4.10 4.08
C GLN A 79 -3.02 3.13 4.06
N GLU A 80 -4.24 3.66 3.96
CA GLU A 80 -5.46 2.87 3.81
C GLU A 80 -5.27 1.77 2.75
N MET A 81 -5.61 0.54 3.15
CA MET A 81 -5.38 -0.67 2.37
C MET A 81 -6.11 -0.58 1.02
N SER A 82 -5.43 -0.90 -0.07
CA SER A 82 -6.09 -1.05 -1.37
C SER A 82 -6.90 -2.35 -1.45
N GLY A 83 -7.80 -2.49 -2.42
CA GLY A 83 -8.84 -3.53 -2.45
C GLY A 83 -8.39 -4.97 -2.69
N TYR A 84 -7.33 -5.46 -2.05
CA TYR A 84 -6.77 -6.81 -2.21
C TYR A 84 -6.53 -7.51 -0.86
N ALA A 85 -7.41 -8.43 -0.45
CA ALA A 85 -7.15 -9.29 0.71
C ALA A 85 -6.47 -10.61 0.30
N THR A 86 -5.40 -10.54 -0.49
CA THR A 86 -4.84 -11.72 -1.19
C THR A 86 -3.84 -12.53 -0.35
N GLY A 87 -3.16 -11.93 0.62
CA GLY A 87 -2.20 -12.63 1.46
C GLY A 87 -1.06 -11.77 1.99
N GLU A 88 -0.11 -12.47 2.61
CA GLU A 88 1.02 -11.93 3.36
C GLU A 88 1.95 -11.08 2.49
N THR A 89 2.21 -11.53 1.26
CA THR A 89 3.11 -10.81 0.34
C THR A 89 2.52 -9.46 -0.02
N PHE A 90 1.23 -9.41 -0.34
CA PHE A 90 0.54 -8.15 -0.58
C PHE A 90 0.55 -7.24 0.65
N PHE A 91 0.21 -7.76 1.82
CA PHE A 91 0.17 -6.96 3.05
C PHE A 91 1.53 -6.31 3.34
N ILE A 92 2.62 -7.06 3.25
CA ILE A 92 3.97 -6.53 3.44
C ILE A 92 4.36 -5.58 2.31
N SER A 93 4.05 -5.92 1.05
CA SER A 93 4.39 -5.09 -0.10
C SER A 93 3.76 -3.70 -0.02
N GLN A 94 2.48 -3.61 0.38
CA GLN A 94 1.81 -2.33 0.57
C GLN A 94 2.30 -1.64 1.86
N ALA A 95 2.40 -2.36 2.98
CA ALA A 95 2.80 -1.77 4.26
C ALA A 95 4.17 -1.11 4.20
N LEU A 96 5.13 -1.73 3.51
CA LEU A 96 6.50 -1.23 3.44
C LEU A 96 6.78 -0.48 2.14
N GLY A 97 6.00 -0.68 1.07
CA GLY A 97 6.22 -0.10 -0.27
C GLY A 97 6.40 1.43 -0.26
N PHE A 98 7.13 1.95 -1.24
CA PHE A 98 7.61 3.34 -1.28
C PHE A 98 6.53 4.40 -1.03
N ARG A 99 5.35 4.21 -1.61
CA ARG A 99 4.17 5.08 -1.51
C ARG A 99 3.07 4.46 -0.66
N HIS A 100 3.34 3.34 0.00
CA HIS A 100 2.32 2.50 0.62
C HIS A 100 1.19 2.08 -0.34
N SER A 101 1.57 1.75 -1.59
CA SER A 101 0.61 1.50 -2.68
C SER A 101 0.80 0.14 -3.32
N HIS A 102 -0.30 -0.52 -3.70
CA HIS A 102 -0.28 -1.71 -4.57
C HIS A 102 0.35 -1.45 -5.95
N LEU A 103 0.57 -0.19 -6.32
CA LEU A 103 1.26 0.17 -7.54
C LEU A 103 2.78 0.09 -7.41
N ASP A 104 3.33 0.01 -6.20
CA ASP A 104 4.77 -0.13 -5.96
C ASP A 104 5.27 -1.55 -6.25
N SER A 105 4.43 -2.56 -6.00
CA SER A 105 4.75 -3.96 -6.28
C SER A 105 3.47 -4.78 -6.50
N ALA A 106 3.53 -5.79 -7.36
CA ALA A 106 2.45 -6.72 -7.66
C ALA A 106 2.29 -7.81 -6.58
N GLY A 107 2.47 -7.49 -5.29
CA GLY A 107 2.34 -8.45 -4.19
C GLY A 107 0.99 -9.20 -4.21
N TYR A 108 -0.09 -8.52 -4.61
CA TYR A 108 -1.39 -9.15 -4.78
C TYR A 108 -1.39 -10.24 -5.86
N SER A 109 -0.73 -9.99 -7.00
CA SER A 109 -0.61 -10.98 -8.07
C SER A 109 0.34 -12.11 -7.71
N TYR A 110 1.35 -11.85 -6.86
CA TYR A 110 2.21 -12.89 -6.32
C TYR A 110 1.39 -13.88 -5.50
N ASP A 111 0.64 -13.37 -4.52
CA ASP A 111 -0.20 -14.19 -3.65
C ASP A 111 -1.32 -14.96 -4.38
N GLN A 112 -1.75 -14.50 -5.56
CA GLN A 112 -2.76 -15.18 -6.38
C GLN A 112 -2.20 -16.32 -7.22
N LYS A 113 -0.88 -16.39 -7.42
CA LYS A 113 -0.24 -17.32 -8.37
C LYS A 113 0.58 -18.40 -7.71
N THR A 114 0.83 -18.32 -6.40
CA THR A 114 1.64 -19.30 -5.69
C THR A 114 1.18 -19.48 -4.25
N GLU A 115 1.27 -20.72 -3.78
CA GLU A 115 1.12 -21.10 -2.36
C GLU A 115 2.48 -21.10 -1.62
N GLU A 116 3.59 -20.87 -2.34
CA GLU A 116 4.94 -20.95 -1.78
C GLU A 116 5.20 -19.87 -0.74
N LYS A 117 5.59 -20.28 0.47
CA LYS A 117 5.96 -19.40 1.59
C LYS A 117 7.47 -19.21 1.72
N ASN A 118 8.10 -18.80 0.62
CA ASN A 118 9.54 -18.55 0.58
C ASN A 118 9.83 -17.06 0.75
N VAL A 119 10.30 -16.70 1.94
CA VAL A 119 10.57 -15.31 2.35
C VAL A 119 11.55 -14.62 1.40
N MET A 120 12.64 -15.31 1.04
CA MET A 120 13.68 -14.74 0.17
C MET A 120 13.15 -14.47 -1.23
N LYS A 121 12.43 -15.45 -1.79
CA LYS A 121 11.84 -15.33 -3.13
C LYS A 121 10.80 -14.22 -3.21
N ALA A 122 9.95 -14.08 -2.19
CA ALA A 122 8.97 -13.01 -2.12
C ALA A 122 9.62 -11.63 -1.97
N ALA A 123 10.65 -11.50 -1.13
CA ALA A 123 11.40 -10.25 -0.98
C ALA A 123 12.16 -9.87 -2.25
N ASP A 124 12.83 -10.83 -2.90
CA ASP A 124 13.51 -10.63 -4.20
C ASP A 124 12.53 -10.17 -5.27
N PHE A 125 11.36 -10.81 -5.33
CA PHE A 125 10.28 -10.41 -6.22
C PHE A 125 9.87 -8.96 -5.98
N MET A 126 9.60 -8.56 -4.74
CA MET A 126 9.15 -7.20 -4.44
C MET A 126 10.19 -6.14 -4.83
N VAL A 127 11.47 -6.36 -4.52
CA VAL A 127 12.56 -5.44 -4.89
C VAL A 127 12.73 -5.34 -6.41
N LYS A 128 12.66 -6.48 -7.11
CA LYS A 128 12.81 -6.51 -8.57
C LYS A 128 11.62 -5.87 -9.29
N ASP A 129 10.40 -6.20 -8.86
CA ASP A 129 9.17 -5.68 -9.46
C ASP A 129 9.04 -4.16 -9.23
N GLU A 130 9.40 -3.66 -8.04
CA GLU A 130 9.46 -2.23 -7.76
C GLU A 130 10.42 -1.52 -8.72
N ARG A 131 11.62 -2.05 -8.95
CA ARG A 131 12.62 -1.46 -9.85
C ARG A 131 12.09 -1.25 -11.27
N GLY A 132 11.44 -2.27 -11.83
CA GLY A 132 10.83 -2.17 -13.16
C GLY A 132 9.70 -1.14 -13.18
N ARG A 133 8.84 -1.13 -12.16
CA ARG A 133 7.75 -0.15 -12.03
C ARG A 133 8.26 1.28 -11.89
N VAL A 134 9.33 1.49 -11.13
CA VAL A 134 9.98 2.80 -10.97
C VAL A 134 10.37 3.34 -12.34
N PHE A 135 11.02 2.52 -13.16
CA PHE A 135 11.42 2.91 -14.51
C PHE A 135 10.22 3.26 -15.39
N LEU A 136 9.22 2.38 -15.45
CA LEU A 136 7.98 2.62 -16.20
C LEU A 136 7.29 3.91 -15.77
N THR A 137 7.14 4.14 -14.47
CA THR A 137 6.51 5.37 -13.96
C THR A 137 7.35 6.62 -14.20
N SER A 138 8.67 6.51 -14.28
CA SER A 138 9.55 7.63 -14.67
C SER A 138 9.39 8.00 -16.15
N MET A 139 8.99 7.03 -16.98
CA MET A 139 8.59 7.24 -18.37
C MET A 139 7.09 7.59 -18.53
N LEU A 140 6.36 7.82 -17.43
CA LEU A 140 4.91 8.07 -17.40
C LEU A 140 4.07 6.94 -18.03
N ALA A 141 4.59 5.72 -18.06
CA ALA A 141 3.92 4.59 -18.68
C ALA A 141 2.75 4.09 -17.82
N CYS A 142 1.67 3.65 -18.49
CA CYS A 142 0.52 3.05 -17.83
C CYS A 142 0.84 1.64 -17.30
N LEU A 143 0.73 1.42 -15.99
CA LEU A 143 1.04 0.12 -15.37
C LEU A 143 0.06 -1.00 -15.76
N PHE A 144 -1.08 -0.71 -16.39
CA PHE A 144 -1.96 -1.74 -16.95
C PHE A 144 -1.34 -2.43 -18.17
N ALA A 145 -0.57 -1.70 -18.98
CA ALA A 145 0.10 -2.24 -20.16
C ALA A 145 1.53 -2.74 -19.87
N ARG A 146 1.94 -2.84 -18.59
CA ARG A 146 3.31 -3.22 -18.19
C ARG A 146 3.80 -4.55 -18.78
N GLY A 147 2.90 -5.50 -19.06
CA GLY A 147 3.26 -6.77 -19.69
C GLY A 147 3.70 -6.65 -21.15
N VAL A 148 3.39 -5.52 -21.80
CA VAL A 148 3.78 -5.20 -23.18
C VAL A 148 5.06 -4.36 -23.22
N TYR A 149 5.34 -3.60 -22.16
CA TYR A 149 6.51 -2.72 -22.04
C TYR A 149 7.77 -3.50 -21.64
N THR A 150 8.29 -4.33 -22.54
CA THR A 150 9.59 -5.00 -22.37
C THR A 150 10.74 -4.00 -22.43
N ASP A 151 11.87 -4.31 -21.79
CA ASP A 151 13.08 -3.46 -21.84
C ASP A 151 13.53 -3.18 -23.28
N GLU A 152 13.42 -4.17 -24.17
CA GLU A 152 13.71 -4.00 -25.60
C GLU A 152 12.78 -2.97 -26.27
N LEU A 153 11.47 -3.04 -25.99
CA LEU A 153 10.52 -2.07 -26.54
C LEU A 153 10.78 -0.67 -25.98
N LEU A 154 11.04 -0.56 -24.68
CA LEU A 154 11.35 0.71 -24.02
C LEU A 154 12.64 1.32 -24.57
N ALA A 155 13.68 0.51 -24.80
CA ALA A 155 14.93 0.95 -25.42
C ALA A 155 14.71 1.47 -26.85
N ARG A 156 13.86 0.81 -27.66
CA ARG A 156 13.49 1.31 -29.00
C ARG A 156 12.76 2.65 -28.92
N CYS A 157 11.82 2.80 -27.98
CA CYS A 157 11.13 4.07 -27.77
C CYS A 157 12.05 5.20 -27.31
N LEU A 158 13.03 4.92 -26.43
CA LEU A 158 14.01 5.91 -25.99
C LEU A 158 14.95 6.32 -27.12
N ASN A 159 15.41 5.35 -27.93
CA ASN A 159 16.23 5.63 -29.10
C ASN A 159 15.51 6.50 -30.14
N SER A 160 14.21 6.30 -30.37
CA SER A 160 13.48 7.08 -31.37
C SER A 160 13.35 8.58 -31.03
N VAL A 161 13.56 8.95 -29.77
CA VAL A 161 13.56 10.34 -29.29
C VAL A 161 14.95 10.83 -28.88
N GLY A 162 16.02 10.08 -29.20
CA GLY A 162 17.41 10.51 -29.00
C GLY A 162 18.03 10.19 -27.63
N TYR A 163 17.38 9.38 -26.78
CA TYR A 163 17.92 8.97 -25.47
C TYR A 163 18.71 7.65 -25.53
N SER A 164 19.70 7.56 -26.42
CA SER A 164 20.46 6.31 -26.64
C SER A 164 21.26 5.84 -25.42
N ASP A 165 21.83 6.75 -24.63
CA ASP A 165 22.53 6.40 -23.38
C ASP A 165 21.57 5.76 -22.36
N LEU A 166 20.33 6.27 -22.30
CA LEU A 166 19.28 5.79 -21.43
C LEU A 166 18.78 4.41 -21.88
N ALA A 167 18.58 4.26 -23.20
CA ALA A 167 18.17 3.01 -23.84
C ALA A 167 19.18 1.88 -23.63
N GLY A 168 20.48 2.20 -23.62
CA GLY A 168 21.57 1.24 -23.42
C GLY A 168 21.80 0.80 -21.97
N ASN A 169 21.15 1.45 -20.98
CA ASN A 169 21.42 1.22 -19.55
C ASN A 169 20.16 1.26 -18.67
N ILE A 170 19.05 0.69 -19.15
CA ILE A 170 17.76 0.65 -18.42
C ILE A 170 17.93 0.05 -17.01
N GLU A 171 18.65 -1.07 -16.87
CA GLU A 171 18.85 -1.72 -15.58
C GLU A 171 19.62 -0.83 -14.60
N GLY A 172 20.74 -0.24 -15.02
CA GLY A 172 21.54 0.63 -14.17
C GLY A 172 20.76 1.87 -13.73
N ILE A 173 19.99 2.46 -14.64
CA ILE A 173 19.19 3.66 -14.38
C ILE A 173 18.01 3.36 -13.46
N SER A 174 17.24 2.32 -13.73
CA SER A 174 16.13 1.91 -12.87
C SER A 174 16.59 1.58 -11.45
N SER A 175 17.73 0.91 -11.33
CA SER A 175 18.38 0.62 -10.06
C SER A 175 18.82 1.91 -9.34
N HIS A 176 19.40 2.87 -10.06
CA HIS A 176 19.77 4.17 -9.51
C HIS A 176 18.55 4.95 -9.00
N ILE A 177 17.46 5.04 -9.77
CA ILE A 177 16.23 5.74 -9.36
C ILE A 177 15.61 5.07 -8.13
N GLN A 178 15.54 3.74 -8.10
CA GLN A 178 15.07 2.98 -6.93
C GLN A 178 15.87 3.33 -5.67
N ARG A 179 17.20 3.31 -5.74
CA ARG A 179 18.06 3.70 -4.60
C ARG A 179 17.87 5.15 -4.19
N LEU A 180 17.82 6.08 -5.15
CA LEU A 180 17.64 7.50 -4.87
C LEU A 180 16.31 7.77 -4.14
N ARG A 181 15.23 7.12 -4.58
CA ARG A 181 13.93 7.15 -3.91
C ARG A 181 14.08 6.70 -2.46
N TRP A 182 14.62 5.50 -2.23
CA TRP A 182 14.75 4.94 -0.88
C TRP A 182 15.66 5.75 0.03
N ARG A 183 16.81 6.23 -0.45
CA ARG A 183 17.68 7.14 0.30
C ARG A 183 16.93 8.40 0.75
N THR A 184 16.14 8.99 -0.14
CA THR A 184 15.32 10.17 0.18
C THR A 184 14.25 9.85 1.23
N ARG A 185 13.55 8.73 1.10
CA ARG A 185 12.50 8.33 2.04
C ARG A 185 13.05 8.01 3.43
N ILE A 186 14.18 7.30 3.53
CA ILE A 186 14.83 7.03 4.82
C ILE A 186 15.37 8.34 5.43
N ALA A 187 15.98 9.21 4.63
CA ALA A 187 16.50 10.50 5.11
C ALA A 187 15.41 11.44 5.65
N THR A 188 14.15 11.23 5.25
CA THR A 188 12.98 11.98 5.76
C THR A 188 12.31 11.33 6.97
N GLY A 189 12.94 10.30 7.56
CA GLY A 189 12.52 9.70 8.83
C GLY A 189 11.66 8.45 8.72
N PHE A 190 11.46 7.90 7.52
CA PHE A 190 10.79 6.61 7.37
C PHE A 190 11.66 5.48 7.93
N ASP A 191 11.13 4.69 8.87
CA ASP A 191 11.76 3.46 9.34
C ASP A 191 10.89 2.24 8.96
N PRO A 192 11.31 1.40 8.00
CA PRO A 192 10.54 0.22 7.60
C PRO A 192 10.41 -0.82 8.72
N LYS A 193 11.28 -0.83 9.73
CA LYS A 193 11.20 -1.76 10.85
C LYS A 193 10.07 -1.40 11.82
N SER A 194 9.78 -0.10 11.95
CA SER A 194 8.75 0.44 12.83
C SER A 194 7.31 0.17 12.35
N VAL A 195 7.11 -0.13 11.06
CA VAL A 195 5.78 -0.30 10.46
C VAL A 195 5.01 -1.44 11.14
N SER A 196 3.86 -1.15 11.75
CA SER A 196 2.99 -2.18 12.34
C SER A 196 1.98 -2.72 11.31
N ILE A 197 1.49 -3.94 11.56
CA ILE A 197 0.38 -4.54 10.82
C ILE A 197 -0.76 -4.75 11.82
N SER A 198 -1.93 -4.17 11.55
CA SER A 198 -3.10 -4.31 12.42
C SER A 198 -3.52 -5.77 12.56
N LYS A 199 -4.10 -6.11 13.73
CA LYS A 199 -4.59 -7.46 14.01
C LYS A 199 -5.54 -7.98 12.92
N ARG A 200 -6.41 -7.11 12.37
CA ARG A 200 -7.32 -7.41 11.26
C ARG A 200 -6.71 -8.25 10.15
N PHE A 201 -5.48 -7.92 9.75
CA PHE A 201 -4.83 -8.59 8.63
C PHE A 201 -4.50 -10.05 8.94
N THR A 202 -4.29 -10.40 10.22
CA THR A 202 -4.07 -11.78 10.66
C THR A 202 -5.35 -12.62 10.71
N GLU A 203 -6.51 -11.97 10.69
CA GLU A 203 -7.83 -12.62 10.73
C GLU A 203 -8.38 -12.94 9.32
N VAL A 204 -7.65 -12.54 8.27
CA VAL A 204 -8.04 -12.80 6.89
C VAL A 204 -7.89 -14.29 6.56
N VAL A 205 -8.88 -14.84 5.85
CA VAL A 205 -8.80 -16.15 5.21
C VAL A 205 -8.90 -15.93 3.70
N ASN A 206 -7.94 -16.45 2.95
CA ASN A 206 -7.91 -16.37 1.50
C ASN A 206 -7.94 -17.78 0.88
N TRP A 207 -7.74 -17.88 -0.43
CA TRP A 207 -7.77 -19.15 -1.15
C TRP A 207 -6.68 -20.16 -0.71
N LYS A 208 -5.60 -19.69 -0.06
CA LYS A 208 -4.52 -20.49 0.53
C LYS A 208 -4.80 -20.88 2.00
N GLY A 209 -5.91 -20.43 2.57
CA GLY A 209 -6.26 -20.60 3.98
C GLY A 209 -6.02 -19.34 4.83
N ALA A 210 -5.88 -19.55 6.14
CA ALA A 210 -5.63 -18.47 7.10
C ALA A 210 -4.22 -17.88 6.91
N ILE A 211 -4.07 -16.60 7.27
CA ILE A 211 -2.77 -15.93 7.25
C ILE A 211 -1.77 -16.63 8.18
N ASP A 212 -0.59 -16.89 7.64
CA ASP A 212 0.55 -17.39 8.38
C ASP A 212 1.31 -16.23 9.01
N VAL A 213 1.05 -15.99 10.30
CA VAL A 213 1.63 -14.89 11.06
C VAL A 213 3.15 -15.00 11.18
N GLU A 214 3.69 -16.23 11.24
CA GLU A 214 5.13 -16.43 11.30
C GLU A 214 5.79 -16.04 9.98
N TYR A 215 5.24 -16.51 8.86
CA TYR A 215 5.71 -16.13 7.52
C TYR A 215 5.59 -14.63 7.28
N LEU A 216 4.45 -14.02 7.63
CA LEU A 216 4.20 -12.57 7.53
C LEU A 216 5.29 -11.76 8.25
N ASN A 217 5.62 -12.13 9.49
CA ASN A 217 6.62 -11.43 10.31
C ASN A 217 8.05 -11.61 9.77
N LYS A 218 8.40 -12.81 9.30
CA LYS A 218 9.70 -13.06 8.66
C LYS A 218 9.82 -12.26 7.36
N LEU A 219 8.76 -12.24 6.54
CA LEU A 219 8.74 -11.48 5.30
C LEU A 219 8.83 -9.97 5.53
N LYS A 220 8.11 -9.44 6.52
CA LYS A 220 8.24 -8.04 6.95
C LYS A 220 9.70 -7.70 7.27
N SER A 221 10.33 -8.53 8.10
CA SER A 221 11.71 -8.31 8.58
C SER A 221 12.71 -8.36 7.44
N GLU A 222 12.59 -9.35 6.55
CA GLU A 222 13.47 -9.48 5.38
C GLU A 222 13.28 -8.32 4.40
N TYR A 223 12.03 -7.95 4.08
CA TYR A 223 11.80 -6.86 3.13
C TYR A 223 12.25 -5.50 3.70
N ALA A 224 12.04 -5.25 5.00
CA ALA A 224 12.59 -4.07 5.67
C ALA A 224 14.12 -4.01 5.58
N LYS A 225 14.81 -5.15 5.73
CA LYS A 225 16.26 -5.25 5.54
C LYS A 225 16.64 -4.91 4.10
N ARG A 226 15.98 -5.50 3.09
CA ARG A 226 16.26 -5.21 1.67
C ARG A 226 16.09 -3.73 1.33
N ILE A 227 15.08 -3.07 1.89
CA ILE A 227 14.87 -1.63 1.73
C ILE A 227 16.05 -0.83 2.28
N ILE A 228 16.55 -1.19 3.46
CA ILE A 228 17.72 -0.52 4.06
C ILE A 228 18.97 -0.77 3.21
N ASP A 229 19.17 -2.00 2.72
CA ASP A 229 20.31 -2.37 1.88
C ASP A 229 20.35 -1.53 0.57
N LEU A 230 19.19 -1.13 0.03
CA LEU A 230 19.10 -0.22 -1.13
C LEU A 230 19.61 1.21 -0.84
N THR A 231 19.83 1.56 0.42
CA THR A 231 20.32 2.91 0.79
C THR A 231 21.82 2.99 0.96
N VAL A 232 22.47 1.88 1.35
CA VAL A 232 23.92 1.81 1.65
C VAL A 232 24.78 1.39 0.46
N ALA A 233 24.22 0.64 -0.50
CA ALA A 233 24.86 0.35 -1.79
C ALA A 233 24.72 1.53 -2.76
#